data_AF-W1Y2E4-F1
#
_entry.id   AF-W1Y2E4-F1
#
_cell.length_a   1.000
_cell.length_b   1.000
_cell.length_c   1.000
_cell.angle_alpha   90.00
_cell.angle_beta   90.00
_cell.angle_gamma   90.00
#
_symmetry.space_group_name_H-M   'P 1'
#
loop_
_entity.id
_entity.type
_entity.pdbx_description
1 polymer ?
#
loop_
_entity_poly.entity_id
_entity_poly.type
_entity_poly.pdbx_seq_one_letter_code
_entity_poly.pdbx_strand_id
1 'polypeptide(L)' 'MKDEFNRDIEYLKISLNNTCNLRCAYCMPYRCENDIEQTRNRFMSTEDYKFIIKLYLFL' A
#
# COMPACT_ATOMS: atom_id res chain seq x y z
N MET A 1 -5.66 -8.16 -18.02
CA MET A 1 -6.87 -7.39 -17.64
C MET A 1 -6.70 -5.94 -18.08
N LYS A 2 -7.78 -5.28 -18.54
CA LYS A 2 -7.75 -3.87 -18.96
C LYS A 2 -8.66 -3.02 -18.09
N ASP A 3 -8.27 -1.77 -17.85
CA ASP A 3 -9.12 -0.79 -17.19
C ASP A 3 -10.11 -0.12 -18.16
N GLU A 4 -10.95 0.79 -17.66
CA GLU A 4 -11.95 1.53 -18.46
C GLU A 4 -11.31 2.45 -19.53
N PHE A 5 -10.00 2.71 -19.42
CA PHE A 5 -9.21 3.47 -20.38
C PHE A 5 -8.42 2.57 -21.35
N ASN A 6 -8.72 1.27 -21.38
CA ASN A 6 -8.10 0.27 -22.24
C ASN A 6 -6.58 0.11 -22.04
N ARG A 7 -6.07 0.43 -20.85
CA ARG A 7 -4.66 0.20 -20.46
C ARG A 7 -4.49 -1.20 -19.87
N ASP A 8 -3.38 -1.85 -20.18
CA ASP A 8 -3.03 -3.13 -19.58
C ASP A 8 -2.54 -2.94 -18.14
N ILE A 9 -2.99 -3.82 -17.24
CA ILE A 9 -2.55 -3.84 -15.86
C ILE A 9 -1.34 -4.76 -15.76
N GLU A 10 -0.15 -4.17 -15.59
CA GLU A 10 1.13 -4.87 -15.67
C GLU A 10 1.78 -5.15 -14.31
N TYR A 11 1.42 -4.38 -13.27
CA TYR A 11 1.99 -4.53 -11.93
C TYR A 11 0.96 -4.40 -10.82
N LEU A 12 1.28 -5.03 -9.69
CA LEU A 12 0.57 -4.92 -8.42
C LEU A 12 1.51 -4.32 -7.36
N LYS A 13 1.09 -3.21 -6.73
CA LYS A 13 1.81 -2.58 -5.61
C LYS A 13 1.06 -2.83 -4.31
N ILE A 14 1.74 -3.41 -3.32
CA ILE A 14 1.17 -3.68 -1.99
C ILE A 14 1.94 -2.87 -0.95
N SER A 15 1.25 -1.97 -0.25
CA SER A 15 1.80 -1.23 0.89
C SER A 15 1.61 -2.04 2.16
N LEU A 16 2.69 -2.42 2.83
CA LEU A 16 2.64 -3.29 4.02
C LEU A 16 2.39 -2.51 5.30
N ASN A 17 3.01 -1.33 5.41
CA ASN A 17 2.85 -0.42 6.53
C ASN A 17 2.94 1.03 6.03
N ASN A 18 2.68 1.94 6.94
CA ASN A 18 2.78 3.38 6.76
C ASN A 18 3.88 4.00 7.65
N THR A 19 4.76 3.17 8.22
CA THR A 19 5.86 3.62 9.06
C THR A 19 7.14 3.73 8.25
N CYS A 20 7.84 4.86 8.39
CA CYS A 20 9.13 5.08 7.76
C CYS A 20 10.10 5.64 8.79
N ASN A 21 11.37 5.26 8.71
CA ASN A 21 12.45 5.83 9.52
C ASN A 21 13.02 7.13 8.93
N LEU A 22 12.58 7.51 7.73
CA LEU A 22 12.92 8.79 7.09
C LEU A 22 11.75 9.77 7.23
N ARG A 23 12.07 11.05 7.09
CA ARG A 23 11.12 12.17 7.15
C ARG A 23 11.40 13.17 6.04
N CYS A 24 11.31 12.68 4.81
CA CYS A 24 11.58 13.48 3.63
C CYS A 24 10.56 14.63 3.54
N ALA A 25 11.03 15.84 3.28
CA ALA A 25 10.20 17.05 3.28
C ALA A 25 8.98 16.98 2.32
N TYR A 26 9.07 16.18 1.25
CA TYR A 26 8.02 16.01 0.24
C TYR A 26 7.21 14.71 0.40
N CYS A 27 7.55 13.83 1.35
CA CYS A 27 6.88 12.53 1.53
C CYS A 27 6.30 12.37 2.93
N MET A 28 7.11 12.57 3.97
CA MET A 28 6.71 12.50 5.38
C MET A 28 7.37 13.64 6.17
N PRO A 29 6.86 14.88 6.05
CA PRO A 29 7.47 16.02 6.74
C PRO A 29 7.25 15.95 8.25
N TYR A 30 8.24 16.37 9.03
CA TYR A 30 8.21 16.39 10.50
C TYR A 30 7.08 17.21 11.14
N ARG A 31 6.43 18.10 10.38
CA ARG A 31 5.36 18.99 10.87
C ARG A 31 3.95 18.47 10.57
N CYS A 32 3.80 17.23 10.10
CA CYS A 32 2.49 16.63 9.95
C CYS A 32 1.94 16.23 11.32
N GLU A 33 0.94 16.96 11.82
CA GLU A 33 0.20 16.70 13.07
C GLU A 33 -0.53 15.34 13.09
N ASN A 34 -0.48 14.58 12.00
CA ASN A 34 -1.12 13.26 11.84
C ASN A 34 -0.31 12.10 12.47
N ASP A 35 0.80 12.39 13.14
CA ASP A 35 1.55 11.39 13.93
C ASP A 35 0.79 11.00 15.23
N ILE A 36 -0.27 11.74 15.58
CA ILE A 36 -1.13 11.45 16.73
C ILE A 36 -2.29 10.54 16.27
N GLU A 37 -2.26 9.32 16.82
CA GLU A 37 -3.35 8.34 16.80
C GLU A 37 -3.67 7.64 15.46
N GLN A 38 -2.80 6.70 15.07
CA GLN A 38 -3.20 5.55 14.26
C GLN A 38 -3.98 4.55 15.12
N THR A 39 -5.15 5.00 15.57
CA THR A 39 -6.11 4.24 16.37
C THR A 39 -6.62 3.08 15.50
N ARG A 40 -5.98 1.92 15.67
CA ARG A 40 -6.18 0.64 14.95
C ARG A 40 -5.57 0.58 13.55
N ASN A 41 -4.25 0.51 13.47
CA ASN A 41 -3.56 -0.05 12.31
C ASN A 41 -3.97 -1.51 12.05
N ARG A 42 -5.06 -1.69 11.32
CA ARG A 42 -5.45 -2.99 10.76
C ARG A 42 -4.64 -3.20 9.49
N PHE A 43 -3.38 -3.59 9.65
CA PHE A 43 -2.57 -4.07 8.54
C PHE A 43 -3.13 -5.39 8.00
N MET A 44 -2.93 -5.60 6.70
CA MET A 44 -3.28 -6.84 6.03
C MET A 44 -2.40 -7.99 6.54
N SER A 45 -2.98 -9.17 6.78
CA SER A 45 -2.20 -10.33 7.21
C SER A 45 -1.30 -10.85 6.09
N THR A 46 -0.35 -11.73 6.42
CA THR A 46 0.53 -12.29 5.39
C THR A 46 -0.19 -13.23 4.44
N GLU A 47 -1.22 -13.88 4.95
CA GLU A 47 -2.11 -14.78 4.25
C GLU A 47 -2.90 -14.00 3.19
N ASP A 48 -3.44 -12.85 3.58
CA ASP A 48 -4.26 -12.00 2.71
C ASP A 48 -3.46 -11.49 1.50
N TYR A 49 -2.27 -10.90 1.71
CA TYR A 49 -1.53 -10.36 0.56
C TYR A 49 -0.93 -11.46 -0.31
N LYS A 50 -0.59 -12.63 0.25
CA LYS A 50 -0.21 -13.81 -0.56
C LYS A 50 -1.37 -14.29 -1.42
N PHE A 51 -2.58 -14.29 -0.88
CA PHE A 51 -3.79 -14.63 -1.63
C PHE A 51 -4.00 -13.66 -2.80
N ILE A 52 -3.86 -12.35 -2.58
CA ILE A 52 -3.99 -11.33 -3.63
C ILE A 52 -2.92 -11.51 -4.72
N ILE A 53 -1.65 -11.72 -4.34
CA ILE A 53 -0.56 -11.96 -5.30
C ILE A 53 -0.86 -13.18 -6.16
N LYS A 54 -1.34 -14.26 -5.53
CA LYS A 54 -1.76 -15.46 -6.26
C LYS A 54 -2.85 -15.11 -7.27
N LEU A 55 -3.94 -14.49 -6.82
CA LEU A 55 -5.04 -14.12 -7.71
C LEU A 55 -4.56 -13.28 -8.91
N TYR A 56 -3.68 -12.31 -8.67
CA TYR A 56 -3.11 -11.46 -9.73
C TYR A 56 -2.27 -12.23 -10.76
N LEU A 57 -1.50 -13.24 -10.34
CA LEU A 57 -0.64 -14.03 -11.24
C LEU A 57 -1.39 -15.10 -12.04
N PHE A 58 -2.58 -15.50 -11.58
CA PHE A 58 -3.39 -16.54 -12.21
C PHE A 58 -4.57 -15.97 -13.04
N LEU A 59 -4.71 -14.64 -13.11
CA LEU A 59 -5.66 -13.90 -13.96
C LEU A 59 -4.93 -13.28 -15.17
#